data_AF-A0A844IH16-F1
#
_entry.id   AF-A0A844IH16-F1
#
_cell.length_a   1.000
_cell.length_b   1.000
_cell.length_c   1.000
_cell.angle_alpha   90.00
_cell.angle_beta   90.00
_cell.angle_gamma   90.00
#
_symmetry.space_group_name_H-M   'P 1'
#
loop_
_entity.id
_entity.type
_entity.pdbx_description
1 polymer ?
#
loop_
_entity_poly.entity_id
_entity_poly.type
_entity_poly.pdbx_seq_one_letter_code
_entity_poly.pdbx_strand_id
1 'polypeptide(L)'
;HQQDTPKILKVLKEELTNDSKALALFQQEANVLQQLNHPGIPQTEGYFPYQTRNNLILHCMVMEKIEGPNLEQWLKQQQNRPISEAQAIVWLKQLLEILDLVHNQQYLHRDIKPSNIMIRPDGQLVLIDFGTAREITRTYLANGGGMTAISSSGYSPPEQMQGQAIPASDFFALGRTFVFLLTGFPPEQLYDPHLDVLQWRHHANHISPLLLDFIDWLMSMAVNQRPSNAEEISRRLAEIEDNLTRNTSATVNIGGLGKTEIINNPTTNNTVITPQKQPEKLPLLSWFAALIVSLLLLWWVSLAFRNTKFAALPPDYGQAPVKQGKVDYFPYEEGKDSQGRVAEFNIAVLSVEYKWQLGSTYQIKYNDQTITLDSLKSNLEQEGIQKIMENPSEIISVGTASCEGDITAEQSRALERSKQIQLLGKKIFSSTSSVKGYRLLNLGQFQRKDCQVSLDSTAYQRSIIIIGVKKQAEGVILDEALRDRLEKKPFADFKLEDYSLGSIDKFKTVPSNL
;
A
#
# COMPACT_ATOMS: atom_id res chain seq x y z
N HIS A 1 -40.64 -14.08 12.62
CA HIS A 1 -39.67 -15.11 12.22
C HIS A 1 -40.30 -16.00 11.16
N GLN A 2 -39.85 -15.89 9.90
CA GLN A 2 -40.05 -17.00 8.97
C GLN A 2 -39.17 -18.15 9.47
N GLN A 3 -39.82 -19.23 9.93
CA GLN A 3 -39.12 -20.46 10.28
C GLN A 3 -38.38 -20.97 9.02
N ASP A 4 -37.19 -21.55 9.21
CA ASP A 4 -36.39 -22.26 8.19
C ASP A 4 -35.57 -21.46 7.15
N THR A 5 -35.36 -20.15 7.32
CA THR A 5 -34.39 -19.41 6.48
C THR A 5 -33.03 -19.28 7.20
N PRO A 6 -31.92 -19.80 6.64
CA PRO A 6 -30.58 -19.61 7.22
C PRO A 6 -30.20 -18.13 7.34
N LYS A 7 -29.55 -17.78 8.45
CA LYS A 7 -29.08 -16.42 8.75
C LYS A 7 -27.62 -16.44 9.18
N ILE A 8 -26.96 -15.29 9.08
CA ILE A 8 -25.63 -15.06 9.65
C ILE A 8 -25.78 -14.33 10.97
N LEU A 9 -25.13 -14.85 12.00
CA LEU A 9 -24.93 -14.18 13.28
C LEU A 9 -23.51 -13.64 13.32
N LYS A 10 -23.34 -12.34 13.06
CA LYS A 10 -22.06 -11.65 13.23
C LYS A 10 -21.88 -11.39 14.73
N VAL A 11 -20.76 -11.81 15.30
CA VAL A 11 -20.43 -11.62 16.72
C VAL A 11 -19.15 -10.81 16.82
N LEU A 12 -19.20 -9.68 17.53
CA LEU A 12 -18.00 -8.90 17.82
C LEU A 12 -17.05 -9.73 18.69
N LYS A 13 -15.77 -9.77 18.34
CA LYS A 13 -14.76 -10.54 19.08
C LYS A 13 -14.71 -10.06 20.54
N GLU A 14 -14.55 -11.00 21.47
CA GLU A 14 -14.47 -10.73 22.92
C GLU A 14 -13.43 -9.64 23.25
N GLU A 15 -12.23 -9.74 22.65
CA GLU A 15 -11.14 -8.78 22.83
C GLU A 15 -11.50 -7.34 22.45
N LEU A 16 -12.50 -7.14 21.58
CA LEU A 16 -12.97 -5.84 21.09
C LEU A 16 -14.24 -5.36 21.81
N THR A 17 -14.80 -6.16 22.73
CA THR A 17 -16.05 -5.82 23.43
C THR A 17 -15.90 -4.59 24.32
N ASN A 18 -14.72 -4.38 24.89
CA ASN A 18 -14.40 -3.20 25.70
C ASN A 18 -13.82 -2.03 24.87
N ASP A 19 -13.61 -2.22 23.56
CA ASP A 19 -13.19 -1.15 22.65
C ASP A 19 -14.43 -0.37 22.20
N SER A 20 -14.63 0.81 22.80
CA SER A 20 -15.76 1.68 22.52
C SER A 20 -15.87 2.07 21.04
N LYS A 21 -14.73 2.16 20.34
CA LYS A 21 -14.70 2.48 18.90
C LYS A 21 -15.13 1.28 18.07
N ALA A 22 -14.63 0.08 18.39
CA ALA A 22 -15.01 -1.15 17.70
C ALA A 22 -16.51 -1.43 17.88
N LEU A 23 -17.03 -1.26 19.11
CA LEU A 23 -18.45 -1.39 19.40
C LEU A 23 -19.30 -0.36 18.65
N ALA A 24 -18.88 0.90 18.62
CA ALA A 24 -19.58 1.95 17.88
C ALA A 24 -19.66 1.64 16.38
N LEU A 25 -18.55 1.18 15.77
CA LEU A 25 -18.53 0.78 14.35
C LEU A 25 -19.45 -0.43 14.10
N PHE A 26 -19.47 -1.40 15.00
CA PHE A 26 -20.34 -2.58 14.90
C PHE A 26 -21.82 -2.21 14.97
N GLN A 27 -22.20 -1.31 15.89
CA GLN A 27 -23.57 -0.79 15.99
C GLN A 27 -23.93 0.09 14.78
N GLN A 28 -22.98 0.87 14.29
CA GLN A 28 -23.15 1.71 13.11
C GLN A 28 -23.44 0.87 11.86
N GLU A 29 -22.73 -0.24 11.66
CA GLU A 29 -23.01 -1.18 10.57
C GLU A 29 -24.47 -1.65 10.59
N ALA A 30 -24.96 -2.08 11.76
CA ALA A 30 -26.35 -2.52 11.92
C ALA A 30 -27.35 -1.40 11.59
N ASN A 31 -27.09 -0.18 12.08
CA ASN A 31 -27.94 0.98 11.83
C ASN A 31 -27.98 1.38 10.35
N VAL A 32 -26.84 1.31 9.66
CA VAL A 32 -26.75 1.60 8.21
C VAL A 32 -27.53 0.56 7.43
N LEU A 33 -27.30 -0.74 7.70
CA LEU A 33 -28.01 -1.83 7.03
C LEU A 33 -29.53 -1.77 7.25
N GLN A 34 -30.01 -1.31 8.41
CA GLN A 34 -31.45 -1.15 8.69
C GLN A 34 -32.12 -0.07 7.82
N GLN A 35 -31.35 0.90 7.32
CA GLN A 35 -31.84 2.01 6.50
C GLN A 35 -31.80 1.72 5.00
N LEU A 36 -31.10 0.66 4.59
CA LEU A 36 -30.87 0.31 3.19
C LEU A 36 -31.74 -0.88 2.81
N ASN A 37 -32.59 -0.71 1.79
CA ASN A 37 -33.43 -1.78 1.26
C ASN A 37 -33.17 -1.97 -0.23
N HIS A 38 -32.38 -2.99 -0.58
CA HIS A 38 -32.01 -3.32 -1.95
C HIS A 38 -31.63 -4.81 -2.05
N PRO A 39 -31.98 -5.54 -3.12
CA PRO A 39 -31.60 -6.96 -3.27
C PRO A 39 -30.09 -7.21 -3.28
N GLY A 40 -29.32 -6.20 -3.69
CA GLY A 40 -27.86 -6.19 -3.67
C GLY A 40 -27.22 -5.74 -2.35
N ILE A 41 -27.98 -5.60 -1.26
CA ILE A 41 -27.49 -5.28 0.08
C ILE A 41 -28.10 -6.28 1.08
N PRO A 42 -27.32 -6.89 2.00
CA PRO A 42 -27.87 -7.84 2.96
C PRO A 42 -28.92 -7.21 3.88
N GLN A 43 -30.07 -7.87 4.03
CA GLN A 43 -31.05 -7.45 5.04
C GLN A 43 -30.54 -7.76 6.45
N THR A 44 -30.74 -6.84 7.39
CA THR A 44 -30.42 -7.04 8.81
C THR A 44 -31.69 -7.14 9.66
N GLU A 45 -31.70 -8.05 10.64
CA GLU A 45 -32.74 -8.11 11.68
C GLU A 45 -32.37 -7.24 12.88
N GLY A 46 -31.17 -6.65 12.86
CA GLY A 46 -30.69 -5.70 13.85
C GLY A 46 -29.63 -6.24 14.78
N TYR A 47 -29.21 -5.35 15.68
CA TYR A 47 -28.19 -5.57 16.69
C TYR A 47 -28.82 -5.89 18.05
N PHE A 48 -28.20 -6.77 18.82
CA PHE A 48 -28.56 -7.03 20.21
C PHE A 48 -27.35 -7.51 21.05
N PRO A 49 -27.29 -7.14 22.34
CA PRO A 49 -26.38 -7.76 23.28
C PRO A 49 -26.91 -9.14 23.72
N TYR A 50 -26.02 -10.11 23.91
CA TYR A 50 -26.32 -11.43 24.45
C TYR A 50 -25.41 -11.74 25.62
N GLN A 51 -25.98 -12.02 26.79
CA GLN A 51 -25.23 -12.43 27.96
C GLN A 51 -25.08 -13.96 27.97
N THR A 52 -23.83 -14.44 27.97
CA THR A 52 -23.51 -15.86 28.06
C THR A 52 -23.66 -16.39 29.49
N ARG A 53 -23.59 -17.71 29.65
CA ARG A 53 -23.65 -18.38 30.97
C ARG A 53 -22.53 -17.97 31.93
N ASN A 54 -21.38 -17.53 31.42
CA ASN A 54 -20.24 -17.03 32.19
C ASN A 54 -20.26 -15.50 32.38
N ASN A 55 -21.41 -14.84 32.19
CA ASN A 55 -21.59 -13.38 32.31
C ASN A 55 -20.80 -12.52 31.32
N LEU A 56 -20.31 -13.11 30.22
CA LEU A 56 -19.73 -12.33 29.14
C LEU A 56 -20.84 -11.71 28.30
N ILE A 57 -20.73 -10.42 27.99
CA ILE A 57 -21.64 -9.72 27.08
C ILE A 57 -21.06 -9.83 25.67
N LEU A 58 -21.77 -10.53 24.79
CA LEU A 58 -21.46 -10.59 23.37
C LEU A 58 -22.32 -9.58 22.61
N HIS A 59 -21.71 -8.88 21.67
CA HIS A 59 -22.41 -7.97 20.78
C HIS A 59 -22.69 -8.69 19.46
N CYS A 60 -23.97 -8.84 19.14
CA CYS A 60 -24.44 -9.66 18.03
C CYS A 60 -25.23 -8.83 17.03
N MET A 61 -25.14 -9.20 15.76
CA MET A 61 -26.00 -8.71 14.67
C MET A 61 -26.47 -9.89 13.84
N VAL A 62 -27.77 -9.97 13.57
CA VAL A 62 -28.36 -10.99 12.70
C VAL A 62 -28.61 -10.40 11.32
N MET A 63 -28.14 -11.08 10.29
CA MET A 63 -28.28 -10.63 8.90
C MET A 63 -28.60 -11.78 7.95
N GLU A 64 -29.04 -11.43 6.76
CA GLU A 64 -29.26 -12.34 5.65
C GLU A 64 -27.99 -13.14 5.35
N LYS A 65 -28.15 -14.46 5.18
CA LYS A 65 -27.09 -15.30 4.64
C LYS A 65 -27.10 -15.18 3.11
N ILE A 66 -26.05 -14.59 2.55
CA ILE A 66 -25.85 -14.56 1.11
C ILE A 66 -25.22 -15.88 0.68
N GLU A 67 -25.89 -16.62 -0.20
CA GLU A 67 -25.35 -17.84 -0.79
C GLU A 67 -24.39 -17.50 -1.92
N GLY A 68 -23.23 -18.14 -1.93
CA GLY A 68 -22.21 -17.99 -2.98
C GLY A 68 -20.87 -17.41 -2.47
N PRO A 69 -19.83 -17.44 -3.30
CA PRO A 69 -18.52 -16.88 -2.97
C PRO A 69 -18.51 -15.35 -3.07
N ASN A 70 -17.51 -14.71 -2.45
CA ASN A 70 -17.15 -13.34 -2.83
C ASN A 70 -16.41 -13.31 -4.19
N LEU A 71 -16.35 -12.17 -4.85
CA LEU A 71 -15.76 -12.06 -6.19
C LEU A 71 -14.27 -12.41 -6.21
N GLU A 72 -13.55 -12.24 -5.11
CA GLU A 72 -12.17 -12.72 -4.99
C GLU A 72 -12.07 -14.26 -5.06
N GLN A 73 -12.91 -14.94 -4.27
CA GLN A 73 -12.99 -16.39 -4.26
C GLN A 73 -13.55 -16.92 -5.59
N TRP A 74 -14.57 -16.28 -6.13
CA TRP A 74 -15.19 -16.61 -7.40
C TRP A 74 -14.15 -16.56 -8.53
N LEU A 75 -13.38 -15.48 -8.64
CA LEU A 75 -12.37 -15.33 -9.68
C LEU A 75 -11.26 -16.38 -9.55
N LYS A 76 -10.86 -16.71 -8.31
CA LYS A 76 -9.93 -17.82 -8.04
C LYS A 76 -10.50 -19.17 -8.49
N GLN A 77 -11.79 -19.43 -8.27
CA GLN A 77 -12.47 -20.64 -8.78
C GLN A 77 -12.49 -20.67 -10.32
N GLN A 78 -12.56 -19.51 -10.97
CA GLN A 78 -12.40 -19.37 -12.42
C GLN A 78 -10.93 -19.41 -12.89
N GLN A 79 -10.00 -19.87 -12.04
CA GLN A 79 -8.56 -19.92 -12.34
C GLN A 79 -7.96 -18.54 -12.68
N ASN A 80 -8.47 -17.48 -12.04
CA ASN A 80 -8.13 -16.09 -12.32
C ASN A 80 -8.39 -15.66 -13.78
N ARG A 81 -9.30 -16.34 -14.49
CA ARG A 81 -9.69 -15.94 -15.84
C ARG A 81 -10.43 -14.60 -15.78
N PRO A 82 -9.99 -13.58 -16.54
CA PRO A 82 -10.68 -12.30 -16.61
C PRO A 82 -12.14 -12.42 -17.05
N ILE A 83 -12.99 -11.54 -16.52
CA ILE A 83 -14.37 -11.42 -16.99
C ILE A 83 -14.43 -10.76 -18.38
N SER A 84 -15.51 -11.02 -19.11
CA SER A 84 -15.78 -10.37 -20.39
C SER A 84 -16.25 -8.92 -20.20
N GLU A 85 -16.12 -8.11 -21.25
CA GLU A 85 -16.62 -6.74 -21.29
C GLU A 85 -18.14 -6.67 -21.01
N ALA A 86 -18.93 -7.56 -21.61
CA ALA A 86 -20.37 -7.64 -21.36
C ALA A 86 -20.69 -7.93 -19.88
N GLN A 87 -19.95 -8.86 -19.26
CA GLN A 87 -20.13 -9.17 -17.85
C GLN A 87 -19.74 -7.98 -16.97
N ALA A 88 -18.68 -7.26 -17.33
CA ALA A 88 -18.23 -6.10 -16.61
C ALA A 88 -19.27 -4.97 -16.61
N ILE A 89 -19.89 -4.70 -17.76
CA ILE A 89 -20.96 -3.71 -17.88
C ILE A 89 -22.16 -4.07 -17.00
N VAL A 90 -22.60 -5.34 -17.01
CA VAL A 90 -23.71 -5.81 -16.17
C VAL A 90 -23.41 -5.63 -14.68
N TRP A 91 -22.22 -6.01 -14.24
CA TRP A 91 -21.83 -5.89 -12.84
C TRP A 91 -21.58 -4.44 -12.39
N LEU A 92 -21.04 -3.59 -13.27
CA LEU A 92 -20.92 -2.16 -13.01
C LEU A 92 -22.29 -1.55 -12.75
N LYS A 93 -23.29 -1.85 -13.59
CA LYS A 93 -24.66 -1.34 -13.39
C LYS A 93 -25.25 -1.73 -12.04
N GLN A 94 -25.17 -3.01 -11.67
CA GLN A 94 -25.68 -3.48 -10.37
C GLN A 94 -25.00 -2.78 -9.19
N LEU A 95 -23.68 -2.61 -9.24
CA LEU A 95 -22.93 -1.94 -8.18
C LEU A 95 -23.20 -0.43 -8.16
N LEU A 96 -23.41 0.21 -9.30
CA LEU A 96 -23.77 1.62 -9.38
C LEU A 96 -25.17 1.89 -8.81
N GLU A 97 -26.14 1.01 -9.04
CA GLU A 97 -27.47 1.09 -8.41
C GLU A 97 -27.37 1.01 -6.88
N ILE A 98 -26.53 0.10 -6.37
CA ILE A 98 -26.26 -0.02 -4.93
C ILE A 98 -25.61 1.26 -4.39
N LEU A 99 -24.58 1.77 -5.06
CA LEU A 99 -23.86 2.96 -4.60
C LEU A 99 -24.71 4.23 -4.68
N ASP A 100 -25.56 4.35 -5.70
CA ASP A 100 -26.53 5.45 -5.79
C ASP A 100 -27.46 5.46 -4.57
N LEU A 101 -28.03 4.31 -4.20
CA LEU A 101 -28.86 4.20 -3.00
C LEU A 101 -28.09 4.58 -1.73
N VAL A 102 -26.88 4.04 -1.56
CA VAL A 102 -26.05 4.28 -0.37
C VAL A 102 -25.70 5.78 -0.25
N HIS A 103 -25.27 6.41 -1.34
CA HIS A 103 -24.90 7.83 -1.37
C HIS A 103 -26.12 8.74 -1.20
N ASN A 104 -27.28 8.37 -1.75
CA ASN A 104 -28.54 9.12 -1.57
C ASN A 104 -29.04 9.09 -0.11
N GLN A 105 -28.80 7.98 0.61
CA GLN A 105 -29.00 7.90 2.06
C GLN A 105 -27.90 8.60 2.88
N GLN A 106 -27.04 9.40 2.22
CA GLN A 106 -25.93 10.11 2.84
C GLN A 106 -24.94 9.18 3.53
N TYR A 107 -24.69 7.98 3.00
CA TYR A 107 -23.64 7.09 3.48
C TYR A 107 -22.55 6.92 2.43
N LEU A 108 -21.33 6.59 2.88
CA LEU A 108 -20.22 6.10 2.06
C LEU A 108 -19.92 4.66 2.46
N HIS A 109 -19.55 3.79 1.52
CA HIS A 109 -19.15 2.42 1.86
C HIS A 109 -17.71 2.35 2.37
N ARG A 110 -16.75 2.99 1.68
CA ARG A 110 -15.32 3.12 2.06
C ARG A 110 -14.47 1.85 2.03
N ASP A 111 -15.01 0.70 1.63
CA ASP A 111 -14.26 -0.56 1.56
C ASP A 111 -14.73 -1.46 0.42
N ILE A 112 -14.96 -0.86 -0.76
CA ILE A 112 -15.36 -1.58 -1.97
C ILE A 112 -14.13 -2.32 -2.52
N LYS A 113 -14.24 -3.65 -2.55
CA LYS A 113 -13.21 -4.56 -3.06
C LYS A 113 -13.84 -5.92 -3.38
N PRO A 114 -13.17 -6.78 -4.16
CA PRO A 114 -13.70 -8.09 -4.56
C PRO A 114 -14.10 -9.01 -3.39
N SER A 115 -13.41 -8.92 -2.24
CA SER A 115 -13.74 -9.73 -1.07
C SER A 115 -15.01 -9.27 -0.32
N ASN A 116 -15.48 -8.06 -0.59
CA ASN A 116 -16.70 -7.47 -0.02
C ASN A 116 -17.87 -7.44 -1.03
N ILE A 117 -17.75 -8.14 -2.16
CA ILE A 117 -18.84 -8.28 -3.14
C ILE A 117 -19.11 -9.76 -3.32
N MET A 118 -20.30 -10.23 -2.95
CA MET A 118 -20.73 -11.62 -3.11
C MET A 118 -21.52 -11.80 -4.40
N ILE A 119 -21.41 -12.98 -5.00
CA ILE A 119 -22.20 -13.36 -6.17
C ILE A 119 -23.14 -14.51 -5.83
N ARG A 120 -24.43 -14.29 -6.04
CA ARG A 120 -25.48 -15.29 -5.84
C ARG A 120 -25.48 -16.32 -6.98
N PRO A 121 -26.09 -17.51 -6.79
CA PRO A 121 -26.21 -18.52 -7.84
C PRO A 121 -26.94 -18.04 -9.10
N ASP A 122 -27.82 -17.03 -8.99
CA ASP A 122 -28.52 -16.39 -10.11
C ASP A 122 -27.68 -15.30 -10.82
N GLY A 123 -26.44 -15.07 -10.37
CA GLY A 123 -25.51 -14.10 -10.93
C GLY A 123 -25.65 -12.67 -10.40
N GLN A 124 -26.57 -12.42 -9.46
CA GLN A 124 -26.73 -11.10 -8.84
C GLN A 124 -25.62 -10.81 -7.83
N LEU A 125 -25.12 -9.57 -7.84
CA LEU A 125 -24.11 -9.09 -6.91
C LEU A 125 -24.75 -8.55 -5.63
N VAL A 126 -24.08 -8.80 -4.51
CA VAL A 126 -24.43 -8.28 -3.20
C VAL A 126 -23.22 -7.62 -2.58
N LEU A 127 -23.29 -6.32 -2.32
CA LEU A 127 -22.26 -5.57 -1.61
C LEU A 127 -22.43 -5.80 -0.11
N ILE A 128 -21.37 -6.27 0.55
CA ILE A 128 -21.38 -6.66 1.96
C ILE A 128 -20.36 -5.84 2.77
N ASP A 129 -20.42 -5.97 4.09
CA ASP A 129 -19.50 -5.38 5.07
C ASP A 129 -19.51 -3.85 5.11
N PHE A 130 -20.60 -3.30 5.66
CA PHE A 130 -20.77 -1.87 5.92
C PHE A 130 -20.09 -1.42 7.22
N GLY A 131 -19.19 -2.22 7.80
CA GLY A 131 -18.48 -1.91 9.05
C GLY A 131 -17.60 -0.67 8.99
N THR A 132 -17.23 -0.24 7.78
CA THR A 132 -16.47 1.00 7.53
C THR A 132 -17.36 2.14 7.04
N ALA A 133 -18.65 1.87 6.81
CA ALA A 133 -19.58 2.81 6.21
C ALA A 133 -19.81 4.01 7.12
N ARG A 134 -20.05 5.20 6.54
CA ARG A 134 -20.12 6.44 7.34
C ARG A 134 -21.05 7.48 6.75
N GLU A 135 -21.73 8.20 7.62
CA GLU A 135 -22.64 9.29 7.26
C GLU A 135 -21.91 10.53 6.73
N ILE A 136 -22.41 11.10 5.64
CA ILE A 136 -21.98 12.33 4.99
C ILE A 136 -22.71 13.49 5.68
N THR A 137 -22.15 14.02 6.76
CA THR A 137 -22.75 15.17 7.46
C THR A 137 -22.33 16.51 6.83
N ARG A 138 -23.14 17.57 6.97
CA ARG A 138 -22.76 18.91 6.46
C ARG A 138 -21.47 19.44 7.08
N THR A 139 -21.23 19.14 8.36
CA THR A 139 -19.99 19.46 9.07
C THR A 139 -18.80 18.64 8.54
N TYR A 140 -19.04 17.41 8.08
CA TYR A 140 -18.03 16.56 7.45
C TYR A 140 -17.54 17.15 6.13
N LEU A 141 -18.45 17.53 5.23
CA LEU A 141 -18.10 18.17 3.96
C LEU A 141 -17.43 19.55 4.17
N ALA A 142 -17.88 20.32 5.15
CA ALA A 142 -17.35 21.65 5.45
C ALA A 142 -15.94 21.64 6.07
N ASN A 143 -15.58 20.58 6.81
CA ASN A 143 -14.27 20.43 7.45
C ASN A 143 -13.30 19.52 6.65
N GLY A 144 -13.55 19.32 5.35
CA GLY A 144 -12.68 18.49 4.51
C GLY A 144 -12.65 17.01 4.88
N GLY A 145 -13.72 16.48 5.49
CA GLY A 145 -13.92 15.04 5.72
C GLY A 145 -13.05 14.39 6.79
N GLY A 146 -12.24 15.10 7.58
CA GLY A 146 -11.27 14.48 8.48
C GLY A 146 -11.87 13.62 9.62
N MET A 147 -11.73 12.29 9.56
CA MET A 147 -11.43 11.38 10.71
C MET A 147 -11.37 9.88 10.31
N THR A 148 -10.54 9.09 11.00
CA THR A 148 -10.21 7.65 10.80
C THR A 148 -9.84 7.27 9.37
N ALA A 149 -8.52 7.22 9.09
CA ALA A 149 -7.97 6.61 7.89
C ALA A 149 -8.35 5.12 7.86
N ILE A 150 -9.23 4.75 6.93
CA ILE A 150 -9.56 3.36 6.63
C ILE A 150 -9.05 3.11 5.22
N SER A 151 -8.10 2.19 5.08
CA SER A 151 -7.50 1.87 3.79
C SER A 151 -7.48 0.37 3.53
N SER A 152 -7.89 0.01 2.33
CA SER A 152 -7.64 -1.30 1.73
C SER A 152 -6.51 -1.15 0.72
N SER A 153 -5.46 -1.95 0.94
CA SER A 153 -4.30 -2.03 0.04
C SER A 153 -4.76 -2.12 -1.41
N GLY A 154 -4.17 -1.33 -2.31
CA GLY A 154 -4.49 -1.35 -3.74
C GLY A 154 -5.84 -0.77 -4.17
N TYR A 155 -6.83 -0.65 -3.27
CA TYR A 155 -8.20 -0.20 -3.60
C TYR A 155 -8.51 1.22 -3.12
N SER A 156 -8.01 1.63 -1.96
CA SER A 156 -8.36 2.93 -1.38
C SER A 156 -7.66 4.10 -2.07
N PRO A 157 -8.38 5.20 -2.36
CA PRO A 157 -7.78 6.41 -2.93
C PRO A 157 -7.07 7.28 -1.89
N PRO A 158 -6.17 8.19 -2.32
CA PRO A 158 -5.37 9.02 -1.42
C PRO A 158 -6.16 9.85 -0.43
N GLU A 159 -7.27 10.48 -0.85
CA GLU A 159 -8.09 11.32 0.04
C GLU A 159 -8.76 10.49 1.15
N GLN A 160 -9.20 9.26 0.84
CA GLN A 160 -9.73 8.35 1.86
C GLN A 160 -8.64 7.91 2.85
N MET A 161 -7.41 7.69 2.36
CA MET A 161 -6.25 7.40 3.22
C MET A 161 -5.91 8.57 4.15
N GLN A 162 -6.26 9.80 3.75
CA GLN A 162 -6.17 11.00 4.59
C GLN A 162 -7.40 11.19 5.50
N GLY A 163 -8.32 10.23 5.51
CA GLY A 163 -9.56 10.27 6.27
C GLY A 163 -10.69 11.06 5.58
N GLN A 164 -10.43 11.69 4.44
CA GLN A 164 -11.31 12.61 3.71
C GLN A 164 -12.15 11.90 2.63
N ALA A 165 -12.70 10.74 2.97
CA ALA A 165 -13.50 9.96 2.01
C ALA A 165 -14.71 10.76 1.50
N ILE A 166 -15.03 10.61 0.23
CA ILE A 166 -16.15 11.28 -0.42
C ILE A 166 -16.85 10.28 -1.36
N PRO A 167 -18.02 10.57 -1.95
CA PRO A 167 -18.66 9.66 -2.91
C PRO A 167 -17.71 9.20 -4.02
N ALA A 168 -16.89 10.13 -4.54
CA ALA A 168 -15.86 9.81 -5.53
C ALA A 168 -14.78 8.83 -5.05
N SER A 169 -14.61 8.65 -3.74
CA SER A 169 -13.70 7.64 -3.18
C SER A 169 -14.20 6.22 -3.39
N ASP A 170 -15.51 6.00 -3.26
CA ASP A 170 -16.14 4.71 -3.54
C ASP A 170 -16.02 4.35 -5.03
N PHE A 171 -16.14 5.32 -5.94
CA PHE A 171 -15.98 5.10 -7.37
C PHE A 171 -14.55 4.73 -7.77
N PHE A 172 -13.54 5.32 -7.11
CA PHE A 172 -12.15 4.91 -7.30
C PHE A 172 -11.95 3.43 -6.89
N ALA A 173 -12.48 3.05 -5.73
CA ALA A 173 -12.39 1.68 -5.23
C ALA A 173 -13.16 0.69 -6.13
N LEU A 174 -14.28 1.11 -6.70
CA LEU A 174 -15.01 0.37 -7.74
C LEU A 174 -14.14 0.17 -8.99
N GLY A 175 -13.48 1.22 -9.49
CA GLY A 175 -12.55 1.10 -10.62
C GLY A 175 -11.43 0.09 -10.35
N ARG A 176 -10.80 0.16 -9.17
CA ARG A 176 -9.75 -0.80 -8.74
C ARG A 176 -10.26 -2.23 -8.63
N THR A 177 -11.51 -2.41 -8.20
CA THR A 177 -12.20 -3.70 -8.20
C THR A 177 -12.33 -4.26 -9.61
N PHE A 178 -12.74 -3.43 -10.58
CA PHE A 178 -12.87 -3.87 -11.97
C PHE A 178 -11.53 -4.12 -12.65
N VAL A 179 -10.47 -3.39 -12.29
CA VAL A 179 -9.11 -3.74 -12.75
C VAL A 179 -8.78 -5.20 -12.39
N PHE A 180 -9.03 -5.63 -11.15
CA PHE A 180 -8.79 -7.02 -10.77
C PHE A 180 -9.62 -8.00 -11.59
N LEU A 181 -10.92 -7.74 -11.73
CA LEU A 181 -11.83 -8.63 -12.45
C LEU A 181 -11.51 -8.72 -13.96
N LEU A 182 -11.04 -7.61 -14.55
CA LEU A 182 -10.71 -7.51 -15.98
C LEU A 182 -9.30 -8.00 -16.32
N THR A 183 -8.43 -8.22 -15.34
CA THR A 183 -7.05 -8.65 -15.58
C THR A 183 -6.69 -9.98 -14.93
N GLY A 184 -7.41 -10.37 -13.87
CA GLY A 184 -7.03 -11.50 -13.01
C GLY A 184 -5.90 -11.18 -12.02
N PHE A 185 -5.34 -9.97 -12.05
CA PHE A 185 -4.20 -9.55 -11.22
C PHE A 185 -4.62 -8.49 -10.20
N PRO A 186 -4.33 -8.68 -8.90
CA PRO A 186 -4.61 -7.68 -7.89
C PRO A 186 -3.95 -6.33 -8.25
N PRO A 187 -4.60 -5.18 -7.99
CA PRO A 187 -4.05 -3.87 -8.38
C PRO A 187 -2.64 -3.60 -7.86
N GLU A 188 -2.27 -4.18 -6.71
CA GLU A 188 -0.92 -4.06 -6.14
C GLU A 188 0.17 -4.69 -6.99
N GLN A 189 -0.16 -5.75 -7.75
CA GLN A 189 0.81 -6.41 -8.65
C GLN A 189 1.00 -5.64 -9.96
N LEU A 190 0.00 -4.86 -10.36
CA LEU A 190 -0.02 -4.08 -11.59
C LEU A 190 0.47 -2.65 -11.40
N TYR A 191 0.59 -2.21 -10.15
CA TYR A 191 1.03 -0.87 -9.84
C TYR A 191 2.54 -0.77 -10.03
N ASP A 192 2.97 0.13 -10.91
CA ASP A 192 4.37 0.48 -11.08
C ASP A 192 4.70 1.57 -10.05
N PRO A 193 5.41 1.22 -8.97
CA PRO A 193 5.78 2.20 -7.98
C PRO A 193 6.78 3.21 -8.55
N HIS A 194 7.56 2.92 -9.60
CA HIS A 194 8.53 3.88 -10.15
C HIS A 194 7.83 5.06 -10.83
N LEU A 195 6.72 4.80 -11.53
CA LEU A 195 5.98 5.78 -12.31
C LEU A 195 4.75 6.34 -11.59
N ASP A 196 4.36 5.78 -10.44
CA ASP A 196 3.09 6.08 -9.77
C ASP A 196 1.88 5.85 -10.71
N VAL A 197 1.96 4.79 -11.51
CA VAL A 197 0.96 4.46 -12.51
C VAL A 197 0.51 3.01 -12.32
N LEU A 198 -0.80 2.81 -12.36
CA LEU A 198 -1.38 1.48 -12.46
C LEU A 198 -1.26 0.98 -13.92
N GLN A 199 -0.31 0.08 -14.18
CA GLN A 199 -0.07 -0.46 -15.51
C GLN A 199 -0.98 -1.67 -15.76
N TRP A 200 -2.29 -1.44 -15.93
CA TRP A 200 -3.25 -2.55 -16.05
C TRP A 200 -3.76 -2.82 -17.47
N ARG A 201 -3.77 -1.81 -18.35
CA ARG A 201 -4.38 -1.91 -19.68
C ARG A 201 -3.82 -3.07 -20.52
N HIS A 202 -2.51 -3.32 -20.43
CA HIS A 202 -1.85 -4.38 -21.21
C HIS A 202 -2.24 -5.81 -20.78
N HIS A 203 -2.87 -5.96 -19.60
CA HIS A 203 -3.45 -7.20 -19.12
C HIS A 203 -4.95 -7.33 -19.46
N ALA A 204 -5.56 -6.30 -20.06
CA ALA A 204 -6.97 -6.24 -20.42
C ALA A 204 -7.17 -6.04 -21.93
N ASN A 205 -6.32 -6.64 -22.77
CA ASN A 205 -6.34 -6.47 -24.23
C ASN A 205 -7.64 -6.97 -24.90
N HIS A 206 -8.43 -7.79 -24.19
CA HIS A 206 -9.75 -8.27 -24.63
C HIS A 206 -10.88 -7.26 -24.37
N ILE A 207 -10.58 -6.10 -23.79
CA ILE A 207 -11.53 -5.05 -23.44
C ILE A 207 -11.39 -3.88 -24.41
N SER A 208 -12.52 -3.28 -24.80
CA SER A 208 -12.54 -2.15 -25.71
C SER A 208 -11.83 -0.92 -25.09
N PRO A 209 -11.19 -0.08 -25.91
CA PRO A 209 -10.62 1.19 -25.43
C PRO A 209 -11.64 2.06 -24.69
N LEU A 210 -12.91 2.04 -25.12
CA LEU A 210 -13.99 2.80 -24.49
C LEU A 210 -14.19 2.40 -23.02
N LEU A 211 -14.24 1.09 -22.72
CA LEU A 211 -14.38 0.64 -21.34
C LEU A 211 -13.08 0.83 -20.54
N LEU A 212 -11.91 0.69 -21.15
CA LEU A 212 -10.63 1.00 -20.49
C LEU A 212 -10.57 2.47 -20.04
N ASP A 213 -10.93 3.40 -20.92
CA ASP A 213 -10.97 4.84 -20.63
C ASP A 213 -12.00 5.17 -19.54
N PHE A 214 -13.12 4.45 -19.53
CA PHE A 214 -14.14 4.58 -18.50
C PHE A 214 -13.64 4.14 -17.11
N ILE A 215 -12.96 2.99 -17.03
CA ILE A 215 -12.40 2.49 -15.77
C ILE A 215 -11.28 3.42 -15.26
N ASP A 216 -10.42 3.94 -16.15
CA ASP A 216 -9.41 4.94 -15.77
C ASP A 216 -10.04 6.25 -15.26
N TRP A 217 -11.16 6.67 -15.85
CA TRP A 217 -11.90 7.83 -15.37
C TRP A 217 -12.44 7.62 -13.94
N LEU A 218 -12.98 6.44 -13.62
CA LEU A 218 -13.37 6.10 -12.24
C LEU A 218 -12.19 6.20 -11.25
N MET A 219 -10.98 5.87 -11.71
CA MET A 219 -9.76 5.82 -10.90
C MET A 219 -8.89 7.07 -10.99
N SER A 220 -9.40 8.19 -11.51
CA SER A 220 -8.58 9.40 -11.68
C SER A 220 -8.04 9.88 -10.32
N MET A 221 -6.72 10.08 -10.22
CA MET A 221 -6.10 10.43 -8.93
C MET A 221 -6.61 11.76 -8.38
N ALA A 222 -6.79 12.75 -9.25
CA ALA A 222 -7.39 14.03 -8.89
C ALA A 222 -8.91 13.88 -8.71
N VAL A 223 -9.43 14.21 -7.52
CA VAL A 223 -10.86 14.11 -7.17
C VAL A 223 -11.75 14.86 -8.17
N ASN A 224 -11.34 16.04 -8.62
CA ASN A 224 -12.10 16.86 -9.57
C ASN A 224 -12.11 16.30 -11.01
N GLN A 225 -11.34 15.27 -11.30
CA GLN A 225 -11.35 14.55 -12.58
C GLN A 225 -12.12 13.22 -12.49
N ARG A 226 -12.51 12.80 -11.28
CA ARG A 226 -13.37 11.64 -11.05
C ARG A 226 -14.85 11.99 -11.22
N PRO A 227 -15.70 10.99 -11.51
CA PRO A 227 -17.15 11.17 -11.48
C PRO A 227 -17.62 11.72 -10.14
N SER A 228 -18.61 12.61 -10.22
CA SER A 228 -19.18 13.28 -9.05
C SER A 228 -20.25 12.46 -8.34
N ASN A 229 -20.99 11.62 -9.08
CA ASN A 229 -22.10 10.81 -8.57
C ASN A 229 -22.36 9.58 -9.45
N ALA A 230 -23.18 8.64 -8.96
CA ALA A 230 -23.50 7.39 -9.64
C ALA A 230 -24.36 7.58 -10.91
N GLU A 231 -25.18 8.63 -10.97
CA GLU A 231 -26.00 8.97 -12.16
C GLU A 231 -25.11 9.33 -13.36
N GLU A 232 -24.08 10.15 -13.15
CA GLU A 232 -23.11 10.54 -14.17
C GLU A 232 -22.39 9.32 -14.75
N ILE A 233 -22.01 8.38 -13.88
CA ILE A 233 -21.34 7.14 -14.26
C ILE A 233 -22.30 6.25 -15.06
N SER A 234 -23.53 6.08 -14.58
CA SER A 234 -24.54 5.23 -15.21
C SER A 234 -24.90 5.72 -16.61
N ARG A 235 -25.05 7.03 -16.80
CA ARG A 235 -25.27 7.64 -18.12
C ARG A 235 -24.12 7.34 -19.08
N ARG A 236 -22.88 7.56 -18.66
CA ARG A 236 -21.71 7.32 -19.50
C ARG A 236 -21.51 5.83 -19.82
N LEU A 237 -21.83 4.94 -18.88
CA LEU A 237 -21.79 3.50 -19.10
C LEU A 237 -22.83 3.05 -20.13
N ALA A 238 -24.04 3.61 -20.08
CA ALA A 238 -25.09 3.34 -21.08
C ALA A 238 -24.68 3.80 -22.49
N GLU A 239 -24.03 4.97 -22.61
CA GLU A 239 -23.48 5.45 -23.89
C GLU A 239 -22.41 4.50 -24.45
N ILE A 240 -21.56 3.92 -23.59
CA ILE A 240 -20.56 2.94 -24.00
C ILE A 240 -21.22 1.65 -24.50
N GLU A 241 -22.19 1.11 -23.76
CA GLU A 241 -22.93 -0.09 -24.14
C GLU A 241 -23.63 0.08 -25.50
N ASP A 242 -24.32 1.21 -25.69
CA ASP A 242 -24.93 1.59 -26.98
C ASP A 242 -23.91 1.62 -28.13
N ASN A 243 -22.73 2.21 -27.91
CA ASN A 243 -21.70 2.27 -28.94
C ASN A 243 -21.12 0.88 -29.27
N LEU A 244 -20.97 0.02 -28.27
CA LEU A 244 -20.50 -1.34 -28.46
C LEU A 244 -21.50 -2.17 -29.28
N THR A 245 -22.80 -2.10 -28.96
CA THR A 245 -23.86 -2.82 -29.69
C THR A 245 -24.00 -2.37 -31.16
N ARG A 246 -23.87 -1.05 -31.43
CA ARG A 246 -23.89 -0.51 -32.80
C ARG A 246 -22.70 -0.99 -33.63
N ASN A 247 -21.50 -1.03 -33.06
CA ASN A 247 -20.30 -1.49 -33.76
C ASN A 247 -20.34 -3.01 -34.08
N THR A 248 -20.94 -3.82 -33.20
CA THR A 248 -21.20 -5.25 -33.48
C THR A 248 -22.22 -5.44 -34.61
N SER A 249 -23.25 -4.58 -34.67
CA SER A 249 -24.27 -4.64 -35.74
C SER A 249 -23.75 -4.16 -37.10
N ALA A 250 -22.84 -3.19 -37.13
CA ALA A 250 -22.23 -2.69 -38.36
C ALA A 250 -21.23 -3.67 -39.01
N THR A 251 -20.55 -4.49 -38.19
CA THR A 251 -19.55 -5.47 -38.65
C THR A 251 -20.15 -6.75 -39.22
N VAL A 252 -21.41 -7.08 -38.89
CA VAL A 252 -22.13 -8.24 -39.45
C VAL A 252 -22.66 -7.97 -40.87
N ASN A 253 -22.68 -6.73 -41.34
CA ASN A 253 -23.26 -6.34 -42.64
C ASN A 253 -22.27 -6.22 -43.81
N ILE A 254 -21.03 -6.71 -43.70
CA ILE A 254 -20.08 -6.76 -44.83
C ILE A 254 -19.81 -8.20 -45.24
N GLY A 255 -20.78 -8.76 -45.97
CA GLY A 255 -20.64 -9.96 -46.80
C GLY A 255 -21.11 -9.65 -48.22
N GLY A 256 -20.28 -8.98 -49.02
CA GLY A 256 -20.64 -8.64 -50.41
C GLY A 256 -19.51 -7.97 -51.20
N LEU A 257 -18.83 -8.79 -52.03
CA LEU A 257 -18.02 -8.51 -53.22
C LEU A 257 -17.46 -7.08 -53.47
N GLY A 258 -16.15 -6.99 -53.72
CA GLY A 258 -15.65 -6.06 -54.76
C GLY A 258 -14.22 -5.51 -54.66
N LYS A 259 -13.28 -6.27 -55.24
CA LYS A 259 -12.11 -5.85 -56.06
C LYS A 259 -10.95 -5.02 -55.47
N THR A 260 -9.78 -5.61 -55.70
CA THR A 260 -8.39 -5.14 -55.71
C THR A 260 -8.14 -3.98 -56.69
N GLU A 261 -7.24 -3.05 -56.33
CA GLU A 261 -6.42 -2.34 -57.33
C GLU A 261 -5.00 -2.06 -56.78
N ILE A 262 -4.03 -2.37 -57.65
CA ILE A 262 -2.58 -2.22 -57.50
C ILE A 262 -2.18 -1.07 -58.43
N ILE A 263 -1.33 -0.14 -57.98
CA ILE A 263 -0.62 0.79 -58.89
C ILE A 263 0.87 0.83 -58.51
N ASN A 264 1.70 0.53 -59.52
CA ASN A 264 3.17 0.52 -59.52
C ASN A 264 3.77 1.85 -60.02
N ASN A 265 5.05 2.06 -59.65
CA ASN A 265 6.01 3.15 -59.96
C ASN A 265 6.28 3.42 -61.47
N PRO A 266 7.10 4.45 -61.83
CA PRO A 266 8.56 4.25 -62.06
C PRO A 266 9.50 5.41 -61.60
N THR A 267 10.67 5.15 -60.98
CA THR A 267 12.07 5.02 -61.53
C THR A 267 12.67 6.37 -62.01
N THR A 268 13.89 6.83 -61.64
CA THR A 268 15.24 6.32 -62.02
C THR A 268 16.42 7.10 -61.37
N ASN A 269 17.48 6.35 -60.98
CA ASN A 269 18.92 6.48 -61.29
C ASN A 269 19.75 7.72 -60.81
N ASN A 270 21.05 7.68 -60.43
CA ASN A 270 22.15 6.71 -60.50
C ASN A 270 23.27 7.02 -59.46
N THR A 271 24.06 5.97 -59.20
CA THR A 271 25.40 5.78 -58.60
C THR A 271 26.50 6.82 -58.90
N VAL A 272 27.51 6.97 -58.02
CA VAL A 272 28.98 6.82 -58.28
C VAL A 272 29.79 6.82 -56.95
N ILE A 273 30.90 6.08 -56.98
CA ILE A 273 31.84 5.65 -55.92
C ILE A 273 32.95 6.70 -55.61
N THR A 274 33.51 6.55 -54.40
CA THR A 274 34.61 7.19 -53.63
C THR A 274 35.94 7.53 -54.36
N PRO A 275 36.84 8.35 -53.74
CA PRO A 275 37.96 7.76 -52.98
C PRO A 275 38.35 8.43 -51.64
N GLN A 276 38.89 7.59 -50.75
CA GLN A 276 39.43 7.87 -49.40
C GLN A 276 40.67 8.79 -49.40
N LYS A 277 40.83 9.59 -48.33
CA LYS A 277 42.08 10.29 -47.98
C LYS A 277 42.55 9.87 -46.57
N GLN A 278 43.83 9.53 -46.45
CA GLN A 278 44.53 9.05 -45.24
C GLN A 278 44.56 10.08 -44.09
N PRO A 279 44.66 9.65 -42.82
CA PRO A 279 44.90 10.55 -41.69
C PRO A 279 46.39 10.75 -41.40
N GLU A 280 46.75 11.99 -41.07
CA GLU A 280 48.08 12.44 -40.62
C GLU A 280 48.37 12.02 -39.18
N LYS A 281 49.66 11.77 -38.88
CA LYS A 281 50.15 11.35 -37.56
C LYS A 281 50.27 12.55 -36.62
N LEU A 282 49.70 12.45 -35.41
CA LEU A 282 49.88 13.39 -34.29
C LEU A 282 50.97 12.91 -33.30
N PRO A 283 51.71 13.80 -32.62
CA PRO A 283 52.88 13.45 -31.81
C PRO A 283 52.51 13.01 -30.39
N LEU A 284 53.02 11.84 -29.99
CA LEU A 284 52.75 11.12 -28.72
C LEU A 284 53.31 11.78 -27.43
N LEU A 285 54.03 12.90 -27.50
CA LEU A 285 54.75 13.44 -26.34
C LEU A 285 53.90 14.35 -25.43
N SER A 286 52.81 14.96 -25.90
CA SER A 286 52.02 15.90 -25.07
C SER A 286 51.11 15.21 -24.05
N TRP A 287 50.75 13.94 -24.29
CA TRP A 287 49.85 13.18 -23.41
C TRP A 287 50.55 12.72 -22.12
N PHE A 288 51.84 12.39 -22.18
CA PHE A 288 52.58 11.96 -20.99
C PHE A 288 52.75 13.10 -19.97
N ALA A 289 52.92 14.35 -20.43
CA ALA A 289 52.98 15.50 -19.54
C ALA A 289 51.64 15.79 -18.85
N ALA A 290 50.53 15.71 -19.60
CA ALA A 290 49.18 15.90 -19.04
C ALA A 290 48.82 14.79 -18.04
N LEU A 291 49.24 13.55 -18.31
CA LEU A 291 48.96 12.41 -17.44
C LEU A 291 49.73 12.50 -16.12
N ILE A 292 51.00 12.91 -16.14
CA ILE A 292 51.80 13.14 -14.93
C ILE A 292 51.22 14.29 -14.09
N VAL A 293 50.79 15.39 -14.72
CA VAL A 293 50.14 16.50 -14.00
C VAL A 293 48.81 16.05 -13.39
N SER A 294 48.02 15.25 -14.10
CA SER A 294 46.75 14.71 -13.57
C SER A 294 46.98 13.76 -12.40
N LEU A 295 48.01 12.91 -12.45
CA LEU A 295 48.35 11.98 -11.38
C LEU A 295 48.91 12.71 -10.16
N LEU A 296 49.68 13.77 -10.35
CA LEU A 296 50.15 14.63 -9.26
C LEU A 296 49.00 15.42 -8.63
N LEU A 297 48.04 15.92 -9.42
CA LEU A 297 46.81 16.53 -8.91
C LEU A 297 45.95 15.54 -8.13
N LEU A 298 45.78 14.31 -8.65
CA LEU A 298 45.05 13.25 -7.96
C LEU A 298 45.76 12.80 -6.67
N TRP A 299 47.09 12.80 -6.67
CA TRP A 299 47.89 12.51 -5.48
C TRP A 299 47.79 13.63 -4.44
N TRP A 300 47.80 14.90 -4.86
CA TRP A 300 47.58 16.06 -3.98
C TRP A 300 46.16 16.11 -3.43
N VAL A 301 45.14 15.79 -4.24
CA VAL A 301 43.76 15.64 -3.79
C VAL A 301 43.67 14.49 -2.78
N SER A 302 44.28 13.34 -3.06
CA SER A 302 44.33 12.21 -2.12
C SER A 302 45.06 12.54 -0.81
N LEU A 303 46.08 13.41 -0.85
CA LEU A 303 46.81 13.86 0.34
C LEU A 303 46.01 14.90 1.13
N ALA A 304 45.28 15.79 0.44
CA ALA A 304 44.37 16.75 1.05
C ALA A 304 43.16 16.06 1.73
N PHE A 305 42.69 14.93 1.20
CA PHE A 305 41.63 14.12 1.82
C PHE A 305 42.12 13.18 2.93
N ARG A 306 43.43 12.93 3.05
CA ARG A 306 44.00 12.14 4.17
C ARG A 306 44.00 12.86 5.52
N ASN A 307 43.64 14.14 5.55
CA ASN A 307 43.62 14.96 6.76
C ASN A 307 42.22 15.46 7.14
N THR A 308 41.19 14.64 6.92
CA THR A 308 39.93 14.81 7.66
C THR A 308 40.04 14.00 8.95
N LYS A 309 40.22 14.73 10.04
CA LYS A 309 39.99 14.24 11.40
C LYS A 309 38.70 13.41 11.40
N PHE A 310 38.73 12.24 12.03
CA PHE A 310 37.52 11.54 12.48
C PHE A 310 36.52 12.58 12.97
N ALA A 311 35.38 12.72 12.28
CA ALA A 311 34.29 13.53 12.78
C ALA A 311 33.90 12.93 14.12
N ALA A 312 34.20 13.63 15.22
CA ALA A 312 33.74 13.22 16.54
C ALA A 312 32.21 13.13 16.48
N LEU A 313 31.67 11.97 16.86
CA LEU A 313 30.23 11.79 16.94
C LEU A 313 29.63 12.83 17.92
N PRO A 314 28.39 13.29 17.69
CA PRO A 314 27.72 14.21 18.61
C PRO A 314 27.75 13.68 20.06
N PRO A 315 27.77 14.56 21.08
CA PRO A 315 27.78 14.15 22.49
C PRO A 315 26.61 13.23 22.89
N ASP A 316 25.47 13.38 22.20
CA ASP A 316 24.22 12.62 22.43
C ASP A 316 24.10 11.39 21.52
N TYR A 317 25.16 11.00 20.81
CA TYR A 317 25.13 9.85 19.91
C TYR A 317 25.10 8.55 20.71
N GLY A 318 24.11 7.70 20.44
CA GLY A 318 23.92 6.41 21.10
C GLY A 318 24.91 5.34 20.64
N GLN A 319 24.40 4.13 20.42
CA GLN A 319 25.20 2.99 19.95
C GLN A 319 25.76 3.27 18.55
N ALA A 320 27.05 3.04 18.35
CA ALA A 320 27.66 3.14 17.02
C ALA A 320 27.33 1.90 16.16
N PRO A 321 27.10 2.08 14.84
CA PRO A 321 26.78 0.96 13.95
C PRO A 321 28.02 0.11 13.66
N VAL A 322 27.81 -1.20 13.62
CA VAL A 322 28.71 -2.17 12.99
C VAL A 322 28.29 -2.31 11.54
N LYS A 323 29.09 -1.76 10.61
CA LYS A 323 28.78 -1.87 9.18
C LYS A 323 28.98 -3.31 8.70
N GLN A 324 27.93 -3.91 8.15
CA GLN A 324 27.99 -5.16 7.40
C GLN A 324 27.42 -4.90 6.01
N GLY A 325 28.34 -4.66 5.06
CA GLY A 325 28.00 -4.18 3.73
C GLY A 325 27.16 -2.91 3.79
N LYS A 326 25.92 -2.97 3.29
CA LYS A 326 24.96 -1.84 3.30
C LYS A 326 23.97 -1.87 4.46
N VAL A 327 24.19 -2.67 5.48
CA VAL A 327 23.38 -2.71 6.69
C VAL A 327 24.19 -2.12 7.83
N ASP A 328 23.64 -1.07 8.44
CA ASP A 328 24.12 -0.56 9.72
C ASP A 328 23.50 -1.41 10.83
N TYR A 329 24.30 -2.32 11.38
CA TYR A 329 23.87 -3.25 12.42
C TYR A 329 24.21 -2.71 13.80
N PHE A 330 23.22 -2.71 14.69
CA PHE A 330 23.37 -2.39 16.10
C PHE A 330 23.16 -3.67 16.90
N PRO A 331 24.21 -4.22 17.54
CA PRO A 331 24.14 -5.43 18.34
C PRO A 331 23.07 -5.40 19.43
N TYR A 332 22.70 -6.59 19.90
CA TYR A 332 21.72 -6.78 20.97
C TYR A 332 22.03 -5.94 22.21
N GLU A 333 21.02 -5.20 22.66
CA GLU A 333 21.03 -4.47 23.93
C GLU A 333 19.78 -4.82 24.72
N GLU A 334 19.92 -4.87 26.04
CA GLU A 334 18.84 -5.19 26.95
C GLU A 334 17.81 -4.05 27.06
N GLY A 335 16.55 -4.43 27.17
CA GLY A 335 15.46 -3.58 27.61
C GLY A 335 14.62 -4.31 28.65
N LYS A 336 14.09 -3.55 29.62
CA LYS A 336 13.28 -4.09 30.71
C LYS A 336 11.87 -3.54 30.67
N ASP A 337 10.89 -4.41 30.90
CA ASP A 337 9.53 -3.96 31.10
C ASP A 337 9.30 -3.43 32.52
N SER A 338 8.10 -2.91 32.79
CA SER A 338 7.70 -2.38 34.11
C SER A 338 7.78 -3.41 35.24
N GLN A 339 7.81 -4.70 34.92
CA GLN A 339 7.96 -5.81 35.87
C GLN A 339 9.41 -6.29 36.01
N GLY A 340 10.36 -5.63 35.33
CA GLY A 340 11.77 -5.97 35.33
C GLY A 340 12.14 -7.18 34.47
N ARG A 341 11.21 -7.70 33.66
CA ARG A 341 11.47 -8.82 32.74
C ARG A 341 12.26 -8.31 31.54
N VAL A 342 13.20 -9.12 31.07
CA VAL A 342 14.21 -8.73 30.08
C VAL A 342 13.86 -9.27 28.69
N ALA A 343 14.05 -8.41 27.69
CA ALA A 343 14.20 -8.80 26.30
C ALA A 343 15.42 -8.07 25.71
N GLU A 344 16.09 -8.70 24.75
CA GLU A 344 17.20 -8.08 24.04
C GLU A 344 16.77 -7.72 22.62
N PHE A 345 17.26 -6.59 22.13
CA PHE A 345 16.94 -6.04 20.82
C PHE A 345 18.18 -5.71 20.02
N ASN A 346 18.33 -6.29 18.84
CA ASN A 346 19.26 -5.80 17.83
C ASN A 346 18.50 -4.97 16.78
N ILE A 347 19.21 -4.10 16.07
CA ILE A 347 18.60 -3.22 15.08
C ILE A 347 19.42 -3.31 13.80
N ALA A 348 18.79 -3.70 12.71
CA ALA A 348 19.34 -3.56 11.38
C ALA A 348 18.66 -2.36 10.72
N VAL A 349 19.46 -1.33 10.46
CA VAL A 349 19.03 -0.18 9.68
C VAL A 349 19.69 -0.30 8.32
N LEU A 350 18.87 -0.33 7.27
CA LEU A 350 19.43 -0.28 5.93
C LEU A 350 20.11 1.09 5.75
N SER A 351 21.34 1.04 5.20
CA SER A 351 22.23 2.19 4.95
C SER A 351 21.47 3.42 4.44
N VAL A 352 22.04 4.60 4.67
CA VAL A 352 21.62 5.90 4.08
C VAL A 352 21.36 5.85 2.56
N GLU A 353 21.88 4.84 1.86
CA GLU A 353 21.61 4.61 0.44
C GLU A 353 20.18 4.13 0.18
N TYR A 354 19.55 3.40 1.12
CA TYR A 354 18.17 2.92 1.03
C TYR A 354 17.23 3.81 1.83
N LYS A 355 16.49 4.68 1.13
CA LYS A 355 15.58 5.63 1.77
C LYS A 355 14.20 5.56 1.19
N TRP A 356 13.18 5.64 2.03
CA TRP A 356 11.82 5.89 1.55
C TRP A 356 11.78 7.17 0.72
N GLN A 357 11.17 7.11 -0.45
CA GLN A 357 10.91 8.29 -1.24
C GLN A 357 9.95 9.22 -0.50
N LEU A 358 10.26 10.51 -0.54
CA LEU A 358 9.43 11.56 0.00
C LEU A 358 8.02 11.49 -0.63
N GLY A 359 6.98 11.55 0.19
CA GLY A 359 5.58 11.47 -0.19
C GLY A 359 5.09 10.07 -0.57
N SER A 360 5.97 9.06 -0.55
CA SER A 360 5.64 7.71 -1.01
C SER A 360 5.55 6.70 0.12
N THR A 361 4.62 5.76 -0.05
CA THR A 361 4.41 4.65 0.87
C THR A 361 5.05 3.35 0.39
N TYR A 362 5.35 3.26 -0.92
CA TYR A 362 5.75 2.01 -1.57
C TYR A 362 7.10 2.11 -2.30
N GLN A 363 7.65 3.32 -2.47
CA GLN A 363 8.90 3.53 -3.20
C GLN A 363 10.09 3.67 -2.25
N ILE A 364 11.15 2.91 -2.54
CA ILE A 364 12.43 2.95 -1.84
C ILE A 364 13.47 3.40 -2.87
N LYS A 365 14.19 4.47 -2.57
CA LYS A 365 15.33 4.96 -3.36
C LYS A 365 16.60 4.22 -2.95
N TYR A 366 17.38 3.85 -3.95
CA TYR A 366 18.74 3.35 -3.87
C TYR A 366 19.59 4.08 -4.92
N ASN A 367 20.56 4.91 -4.50
CA ASN A 367 21.39 5.73 -5.39
C ASN A 367 20.58 6.51 -6.45
N ASP A 368 19.56 7.24 -5.98
CA ASP A 368 18.60 8.02 -6.79
C ASP A 368 17.71 7.22 -7.76
N GLN A 369 17.80 5.89 -7.75
CA GLN A 369 16.90 5.00 -8.48
C GLN A 369 15.88 4.40 -7.53
N THR A 370 14.61 4.39 -7.91
CA THR A 370 13.61 3.60 -7.18
C THR A 370 13.89 2.12 -7.42
N ILE A 371 13.78 1.29 -6.38
CA ILE A 371 13.93 -0.18 -6.46
C ILE A 371 12.68 -0.89 -5.93
N THR A 372 12.44 -2.11 -6.42
CA THR A 372 11.30 -2.93 -5.97
C THR A 372 11.59 -3.61 -4.62
N LEU A 373 10.52 -4.08 -3.96
CA LEU A 373 10.65 -4.86 -2.73
C LEU A 373 11.46 -6.16 -2.93
N ASP A 374 11.34 -6.80 -4.09
CA ASP A 374 12.06 -8.03 -4.41
C ASP A 374 13.54 -7.77 -4.75
N SER A 375 13.85 -6.62 -5.38
CA SER A 375 15.23 -6.16 -5.54
C SER A 375 15.86 -5.86 -4.19
N LEU A 376 15.11 -5.20 -3.29
CA LEU A 376 15.58 -4.95 -1.93
C LEU A 376 15.80 -6.24 -1.14
N LYS A 377 14.89 -7.21 -1.25
CA LYS A 377 15.04 -8.54 -0.67
C LYS A 377 16.33 -9.20 -1.13
N SER A 378 16.56 -9.26 -2.45
CA SER A 378 17.77 -9.86 -3.02
C SER A 378 19.04 -9.18 -2.49
N ASN A 379 19.03 -7.85 -2.40
CA ASN A 379 20.15 -7.10 -1.82
C ASN A 379 20.37 -7.50 -0.36
N LEU A 380 19.33 -7.49 0.48
CA LEU A 380 19.47 -7.84 1.90
C LEU A 380 19.92 -9.28 2.14
N GLU A 381 19.47 -10.22 1.30
CA GLU A 381 19.90 -11.61 1.34
C GLU A 381 21.38 -11.75 0.96
N GLN A 382 21.85 -11.00 -0.04
CA GLN A 382 23.27 -10.93 -0.40
C GLN A 382 24.13 -10.31 0.70
N GLU A 383 23.62 -9.29 1.40
CA GLU A 383 24.27 -8.71 2.57
C GLU A 383 24.22 -9.65 3.80
N GLY A 384 23.56 -10.79 3.70
CA GLY A 384 23.54 -11.81 4.75
C GLY A 384 22.68 -11.42 5.96
N ILE A 385 21.61 -10.64 5.75
CA ILE A 385 20.76 -10.10 6.83
C ILE A 385 20.28 -11.17 7.84
N GLN A 386 20.00 -12.39 7.38
CA GLN A 386 19.58 -13.50 8.26
C GLN A 386 20.66 -13.85 9.30
N LYS A 387 21.92 -13.83 8.88
CA LYS A 387 23.08 -14.10 9.74
C LYS A 387 23.37 -12.90 10.65
N ILE A 388 23.26 -11.68 10.11
CA ILE A 388 23.43 -10.43 10.87
C ILE A 388 22.47 -10.36 12.05
N MET A 389 21.22 -10.79 11.88
CA MET A 389 20.20 -10.69 12.92
C MET A 389 20.31 -11.76 14.03
N GLU A 390 21.29 -12.66 13.94
CA GLU A 390 21.68 -13.66 14.96
C GLU A 390 20.50 -14.46 15.57
N ASN A 391 19.66 -15.07 14.71
CA ASN A 391 18.55 -15.95 15.09
C ASN A 391 17.52 -15.31 16.06
N PRO A 392 16.82 -14.26 15.63
CA PRO A 392 15.80 -13.63 16.46
C PRO A 392 14.61 -14.58 16.70
N SER A 393 13.94 -14.39 17.83
CA SER A 393 12.68 -15.08 18.18
C SER A 393 11.45 -14.38 17.59
N GLU A 394 11.51 -13.06 17.43
CA GLU A 394 10.50 -12.26 16.74
C GLU A 394 11.16 -11.16 15.90
N ILE A 395 10.45 -10.71 14.87
CA ILE A 395 10.84 -9.56 14.04
C ILE A 395 9.85 -8.42 14.24
N ILE A 396 10.35 -7.23 14.55
CA ILE A 396 9.55 -6.00 14.60
C ILE A 396 9.91 -5.15 13.37
N SER A 397 8.90 -4.86 12.56
CA SER A 397 9.03 -4.01 11.38
C SER A 397 8.63 -2.58 11.72
N VAL A 398 9.55 -1.64 11.57
CA VAL A 398 9.37 -0.27 12.05
C VAL A 398 9.06 0.67 10.89
N GLY A 399 7.99 1.43 11.02
CA GLY A 399 7.58 2.47 10.08
C GLY A 399 7.84 3.86 10.61
N THR A 400 8.47 4.70 9.79
CA THR A 400 8.67 6.13 10.03
C THR A 400 8.24 6.93 8.81
N ALA A 401 7.91 8.20 9.03
CA ALA A 401 7.63 9.16 7.98
C ALA A 401 8.38 10.47 8.22
N SER A 402 8.67 11.21 7.15
CA SER A 402 9.35 12.51 7.27
C SER A 402 8.40 13.57 7.81
N CYS A 403 8.89 14.76 8.13
CA CYS A 403 8.07 15.89 8.59
C CYS A 403 7.22 16.55 7.48
N GLU A 404 6.93 15.84 6.40
CA GLU A 404 6.14 16.38 5.29
C GLU A 404 4.65 16.39 5.63
N GLY A 405 3.94 17.47 5.35
CA GLY A 405 2.47 17.49 5.47
C GLY A 405 1.91 17.28 6.88
N ASP A 406 0.66 16.82 6.93
CA ASP A 406 -0.11 16.65 8.18
C ASP A 406 0.36 15.45 9.00
N ILE A 407 0.39 15.63 10.33
CA ILE A 407 0.83 14.61 11.30
C ILE A 407 0.06 13.30 11.12
N THR A 408 -1.25 13.35 10.90
CA THR A 408 -2.11 12.17 10.81
C THR A 408 -1.87 11.40 9.51
N ALA A 409 -1.64 12.12 8.41
CA ALA A 409 -1.32 11.53 7.12
C ALA A 409 0.01 10.78 7.20
N GLU A 410 1.04 11.39 7.81
CA GLU A 410 2.35 10.76 7.96
C GLU A 410 2.37 9.64 8.99
N GLN A 411 1.53 9.70 10.03
CA GLN A 411 1.29 8.55 10.90
C GLN A 411 0.69 7.36 10.14
N SER A 412 -0.23 7.62 9.22
CA SER A 412 -0.84 6.57 8.38
C SER A 412 0.17 6.03 7.37
N ARG A 413 1.01 6.90 6.78
CA ARG A 413 2.10 6.51 5.89
C ARG A 413 3.13 5.64 6.59
N ALA A 414 3.56 6.04 7.78
CA ALA A 414 4.50 5.27 8.60
C ALA A 414 3.92 3.89 8.94
N LEU A 415 2.63 3.79 9.30
CA LEU A 415 1.97 2.50 9.50
C LEU A 415 2.07 1.61 8.26
N GLU A 416 1.75 2.13 7.08
CA GLU A 416 1.78 1.33 5.86
C GLU A 416 3.22 0.92 5.48
N ARG A 417 4.21 1.82 5.63
CA ARG A 417 5.63 1.47 5.50
C ARG A 417 6.03 0.33 6.44
N SER A 418 5.54 0.32 7.68
CA SER A 418 5.80 -0.79 8.61
C SER A 418 5.26 -2.12 8.08
N LYS A 419 4.08 -2.13 7.44
CA LYS A 419 3.50 -3.33 6.82
C LYS A 419 4.32 -3.82 5.63
N GLN A 420 4.78 -2.90 4.78
CA GLN A 420 5.65 -3.23 3.64
C GLN A 420 6.97 -3.87 4.11
N ILE A 421 7.56 -3.32 5.18
CA ILE A 421 8.77 -3.89 5.81
C ILE A 421 8.48 -5.24 6.43
N GLN A 422 7.28 -5.47 6.96
CA GLN A 422 6.90 -6.78 7.47
C GLN A 422 6.73 -7.82 6.36
N LEU A 423 6.14 -7.47 5.21
CA LEU A 423 6.07 -8.36 4.05
C LEU A 423 7.49 -8.77 3.61
N LEU A 424 8.41 -7.81 3.56
CA LEU A 424 9.83 -8.06 3.31
C LEU A 424 10.45 -8.98 4.37
N GLY A 425 10.24 -8.68 5.65
CA GLY A 425 10.72 -9.50 6.77
C GLY A 425 10.19 -10.93 6.73
N LYS A 426 8.91 -11.12 6.42
CA LYS A 426 8.32 -12.47 6.26
C LYS A 426 8.98 -13.22 5.11
N LYS A 427 9.20 -12.57 3.96
CA LYS A 427 9.91 -13.19 2.83
C LYS A 427 11.35 -13.58 3.22
N ILE A 428 12.10 -12.67 3.84
CA ILE A 428 13.50 -12.87 4.23
C ILE A 428 13.62 -13.95 5.32
N PHE A 429 12.82 -13.90 6.38
CA PHE A 429 12.98 -14.77 7.55
C PHE A 429 12.06 -16.01 7.51
N SER A 430 11.39 -16.27 6.39
CA SER A 430 10.48 -17.42 6.22
C SER A 430 11.13 -18.77 6.52
N SER A 431 12.43 -18.92 6.22
CA SER A 431 13.21 -20.13 6.49
C SER A 431 13.91 -20.14 7.86
N THR A 432 13.82 -19.05 8.62
CA THR A 432 14.50 -18.91 9.92
C THR A 432 13.62 -19.52 11.02
N SER A 433 13.89 -20.78 11.38
CA SER A 433 13.07 -21.56 12.32
C SER A 433 12.92 -20.95 13.72
N SER A 434 13.85 -20.08 14.14
CA SER A 434 13.80 -19.38 15.42
C SER A 434 12.72 -18.30 15.47
N VAL A 435 12.34 -17.72 14.33
CA VAL A 435 11.34 -16.65 14.26
C VAL A 435 9.94 -17.25 14.43
N LYS A 436 9.26 -16.88 15.52
CA LYS A 436 7.91 -17.36 15.88
C LYS A 436 6.82 -16.31 15.74
N GLY A 437 7.19 -15.05 15.56
CA GLY A 437 6.24 -13.95 15.50
C GLY A 437 6.76 -12.73 14.75
N TYR A 438 5.81 -11.94 14.26
CA TYR A 438 6.06 -10.68 13.59
C TYR A 438 5.22 -9.59 14.25
N ARG A 439 5.81 -8.41 14.43
CA ARG A 439 5.13 -7.23 14.97
C ARG A 439 5.37 -6.01 14.10
N LEU A 440 4.49 -5.04 14.22
CA LEU A 440 4.62 -3.72 13.60
C LEU A 440 4.89 -2.68 14.68
N LEU A 441 5.78 -1.73 14.41
CA LEU A 441 5.95 -0.52 15.22
C LEU A 441 5.75 0.70 14.32
N ASN A 442 4.75 1.53 14.64
CA ASN A 442 4.51 2.79 13.96
C ASN A 442 5.05 3.94 14.80
N LEU A 443 6.12 4.59 14.36
CA LEU A 443 6.65 5.79 15.02
C LEU A 443 6.00 7.08 14.51
N GLY A 444 5.34 7.02 13.35
CA GLY A 444 4.66 8.15 12.75
C GLY A 444 5.61 9.18 12.13
N GLN A 445 5.16 10.44 12.11
CA GLN A 445 5.89 11.57 11.55
C GLN A 445 7.11 11.93 12.39
N PHE A 446 8.24 12.25 11.75
CA PHE A 446 9.39 12.91 12.37
C PHE A 446 9.08 14.40 12.61
N GLN A 447 9.42 14.94 13.79
CA GLN A 447 8.91 16.23 14.29
C GLN A 447 9.97 17.17 14.89
N ARG A 448 11.25 16.94 14.59
CA ARG A 448 12.32 17.82 15.08
C ARG A 448 12.18 19.23 14.47
N LYS A 449 12.48 20.27 15.25
CA LYS A 449 12.25 21.69 14.86
C LYS A 449 13.02 22.13 13.62
N ASP A 450 14.17 21.52 13.37
CA ASP A 450 15.04 21.76 12.22
C ASP A 450 14.68 20.87 11.02
N CYS A 451 13.57 20.14 11.07
CA CYS A 451 13.19 19.25 9.98
C CYS A 451 12.83 20.02 8.73
N GLN A 452 13.49 19.66 7.62
CA GLN A 452 13.24 20.21 6.30
C GLN A 452 12.76 19.10 5.38
N VAL A 453 11.72 19.36 4.60
CA VAL A 453 11.08 18.38 3.72
C VAL A 453 12.07 17.78 2.70
N SER A 454 13.06 18.55 2.24
CA SER A 454 14.02 18.14 1.20
C SER A 454 15.36 17.61 1.74
N LEU A 455 15.62 17.68 3.05
CA LEU A 455 16.91 17.35 3.66
C LEU A 455 16.71 16.48 4.90
N ASP A 456 17.38 15.34 4.94
CA ASP A 456 17.32 14.46 6.10
C ASP A 456 18.03 15.10 7.30
N SER A 457 17.30 15.24 8.38
CA SER A 457 17.75 15.82 9.64
C SER A 457 18.58 14.81 10.45
N THR A 458 18.33 13.51 10.27
CA THR A 458 19.13 12.41 10.84
C THR A 458 19.56 11.45 9.75
N ALA A 459 20.61 10.68 10.02
CA ALA A 459 21.09 9.67 9.07
C ALA A 459 20.00 8.63 8.72
N TYR A 460 19.08 8.37 9.65
CA TYR A 460 18.12 7.27 9.58
C TYR A 460 16.65 7.68 9.48
N GLN A 461 16.35 8.97 9.32
CA GLN A 461 14.98 9.51 9.32
C GLN A 461 14.01 8.75 8.39
N ARG A 462 14.50 8.40 7.18
CA ARG A 462 13.74 7.70 6.13
C ARG A 462 14.27 6.30 5.85
N SER A 463 15.08 5.75 6.75
CA SER A 463 15.66 4.41 6.57
C SER A 463 14.64 3.31 6.82
N ILE A 464 14.98 2.13 6.32
CA ILE A 464 14.22 0.90 6.59
C ILE A 464 14.83 0.25 7.81
N ILE A 465 13.99 -0.02 8.82
CA ILE A 465 14.44 -0.47 10.13
C ILE A 465 13.76 -1.80 10.46
N ILE A 466 14.58 -2.80 10.76
CA ILE A 466 14.15 -4.13 11.20
C ILE A 466 14.79 -4.39 12.57
N ILE A 467 13.97 -4.74 13.56
CA ILE A 467 14.44 -5.05 14.91
C ILE A 467 14.24 -6.54 15.16
N GLY A 468 15.29 -7.21 15.62
CA GLY A 468 15.24 -8.60 16.05
C GLY A 468 15.10 -8.68 17.57
N VAL A 469 14.27 -9.60 18.04
CA VAL A 469 13.96 -9.75 19.46
C VAL A 469 14.44 -11.10 19.99
N LYS A 470 15.11 -11.11 21.13
CA LYS A 470 15.34 -12.32 21.95
C LYS A 470 14.65 -12.14 23.30
N LYS A 471 13.60 -12.93 23.55
CA LYS A 471 12.92 -12.93 24.86
C LYS A 471 13.75 -13.72 25.86
N GLN A 472 14.24 -13.05 26.90
CA GLN A 472 14.97 -13.70 27.99
C GLN A 472 14.02 -14.17 29.10
N ALA A 473 12.83 -13.58 29.19
CA ALA A 473 11.78 -13.95 30.14
C ALA A 473 10.43 -14.20 29.43
N GLU A 474 9.70 -15.22 29.89
CA GLU A 474 8.35 -15.51 29.41
C GLU A 474 7.38 -14.40 29.85
N GLY A 475 6.46 -14.02 28.96
CA GLY A 475 5.45 -12.98 29.23
C GLY A 475 5.96 -11.53 29.23
N VAL A 476 7.23 -11.27 28.90
CA VAL A 476 7.78 -9.91 28.80
C VAL A 476 6.91 -8.99 27.93
N ILE A 477 6.62 -7.78 28.43
CA ILE A 477 5.88 -6.77 27.68
C ILE A 477 6.85 -6.08 26.72
N LEU A 478 6.87 -6.53 25.47
CA LEU A 478 7.85 -6.10 24.47
C LEU A 478 7.81 -4.58 24.20
N ASP A 479 6.66 -3.94 24.31
CA ASP A 479 6.51 -2.49 24.06
C ASP A 479 7.30 -1.68 25.10
N GLU A 480 7.17 -2.05 26.37
CA GLU A 480 7.87 -1.43 27.48
C GLU A 480 9.36 -1.72 27.42
N ALA A 481 9.74 -2.98 27.22
CA ALA A 481 11.14 -3.38 27.11
C ALA A 481 11.85 -2.72 25.92
N LEU A 482 11.21 -2.66 24.75
CA LEU A 482 11.81 -1.99 23.58
C LEU A 482 11.95 -0.50 23.82
N ARG A 483 10.94 0.14 24.43
CA ARG A 483 11.02 1.57 24.79
C ARG A 483 12.18 1.82 25.75
N ASP A 484 12.27 1.05 26.83
CA ASP A 484 13.34 1.14 27.83
C ASP A 484 14.73 1.02 27.19
N ARG A 485 14.90 0.07 26.27
CA ARG A 485 16.11 -0.02 25.45
C ARG A 485 16.36 1.29 24.71
N LEU A 486 15.40 1.72 23.88
CA LEU A 486 15.57 2.86 22.98
C LEU A 486 15.85 4.18 23.72
N GLU A 487 15.35 4.35 24.94
CA GLU A 487 15.60 5.52 25.79
C GLU A 487 16.99 5.46 26.46
N LYS A 488 17.38 4.30 27.01
CA LYS A 488 18.68 4.16 27.72
C LYS A 488 19.87 4.10 26.78
N LYS A 489 19.70 3.42 25.65
CA LYS A 489 20.76 3.19 24.67
C LYS A 489 20.18 3.26 23.25
N PRO A 490 19.88 4.48 22.78
CA PRO A 490 19.41 4.68 21.41
C PRO A 490 20.42 4.16 20.39
N PHE A 491 19.97 3.86 19.17
CA PHE A 491 20.89 3.55 18.07
C PHE A 491 21.24 4.83 17.32
N ALA A 492 22.53 5.07 17.09
CA ALA A 492 23.02 6.27 16.44
C ALA A 492 22.42 7.58 17.00
N ASP A 493 21.86 8.44 16.15
CA ASP A 493 21.22 9.70 16.50
C ASP A 493 19.70 9.57 16.73
N PHE A 494 19.17 8.36 16.85
CA PHE A 494 17.74 8.11 17.06
C PHE A 494 17.27 8.61 18.43
N LYS A 495 16.18 9.38 18.45
CA LYS A 495 15.48 9.78 19.67
C LYS A 495 13.99 9.52 19.51
N LEU A 496 13.36 8.86 20.49
CA LEU A 496 11.91 8.58 20.42
C LEU A 496 11.07 9.85 20.38
N GLU A 497 11.47 10.87 21.13
CA GLU A 497 10.80 12.17 21.20
C GLU A 497 10.75 12.93 19.86
N ASP A 498 11.62 12.58 18.91
CA ASP A 498 11.59 13.16 17.58
C ASP A 498 10.44 12.62 16.72
N TYR A 499 9.63 11.69 17.22
CA TYR A 499 8.56 11.05 16.47
C TYR A 499 7.18 11.23 17.12
N SER A 500 6.16 11.50 16.29
CA SER A 500 4.80 11.84 16.72
C SER A 500 4.07 10.78 17.55
N LEU A 501 4.48 9.50 17.43
CA LEU A 501 3.99 8.36 18.20
C LEU A 501 5.05 7.79 19.16
N GLY A 502 6.14 8.52 19.37
CA GLY A 502 7.24 8.12 20.26
C GLY A 502 7.01 8.44 21.74
N SER A 503 5.90 9.07 22.12
CA SER A 503 5.55 9.32 23.52
C SER A 503 5.14 8.03 24.24
N ILE A 504 5.28 7.99 25.56
CA ILE A 504 4.99 6.81 26.39
C ILE A 504 3.57 6.25 26.16
N ASP A 505 2.58 7.12 26.02
CA ASP A 505 1.17 6.72 25.84
C ASP A 505 0.83 6.20 24.43
N LYS A 506 1.71 6.45 23.45
CA LYS A 506 1.46 6.16 22.02
C LYS A 506 2.37 5.07 21.48
N PHE A 507 3.52 4.85 22.12
CA PHE A 507 4.49 3.87 21.68
C PHE A 507 3.96 2.46 21.93
N LYS A 508 3.63 1.74 20.86
CA LYS A 508 3.06 0.40 20.93
C LYS A 508 3.51 -0.45 19.75
N THR A 509 3.84 -1.71 20.00
CA THR A 509 4.02 -2.70 18.92
C THR A 509 2.79 -3.57 18.81
N VAL A 510 2.36 -3.84 17.57
CA VAL A 510 1.16 -4.61 17.29
C VAL A 510 1.56 -5.98 16.75
N PRO A 511 1.24 -7.09 17.44
CA PRO A 511 1.35 -8.42 16.86
C PRO A 511 0.56 -8.49 15.57
N SER A 512 1.18 -9.01 14.51
CA SER A 512 0.58 -8.99 13.19
C SER A 512 0.60 -10.38 12.58
N ASN A 513 -0.59 -10.96 12.44
CA ASN A 513 -0.81 -12.19 11.69
C ASN A 513 -0.97 -11.94 10.18
N LEU A 514 -0.59 -10.76 9.68
CA LEU A 514 -0.80 -10.30 8.29
C LEU A 514 -0.61 -11.38 7.22
#